data_AF-A0A1H6ZSV9-F1
#
_entry.id   AF-A0A1H6ZSV9-F1
#
_cell.length_a   1.000
_cell.length_b   1.000
_cell.length_c   1.000
_cell.angle_alpha   90.00
_cell.angle_beta   90.00
_cell.angle_gamma   90.00
#
_symmetry.space_group_name_H-M   'P 1'
#
loop_
_entity.id
_entity.type
_entity.pdbx_description
1 polymer ?
#
loop_
_entity_poly.entity_id
_entity_poly.type
_entity_poly.pdbx_seq_one_letter_code
_entity_poly.pdbx_strand_id
1 'polypeptide(L)'
;MAGKRKPLSKRTRFEVFKRDSFTCQYCGSHPPEAVLHVDHIVPVAEGGQNDMDNLVTACDHCNLGKGAVSLQSVPASLSARAAEVAEREEQVRGYAEVMAAKRERIHEQAWDIADIFVEQFRLDGIRKDWLQSIKQFVEKIGVAECIRAMEIATARKPYSRQQCFSYFCGICWNIVREGGSL
;
A
#
# COMPACT_ATOMS: atom_id res chain seq x y z
N MET A 1 -34.35 -6.51 38.09
CA MET A 1 -33.27 -6.76 39.07
C MET A 1 -31.94 -6.60 38.34
N ALA A 2 -31.13 -5.59 38.68
CA ALA A 2 -29.83 -5.40 38.05
C ALA A 2 -28.92 -6.58 38.44
N GLY A 3 -28.55 -7.41 37.47
CA GLY A 3 -27.64 -8.54 37.69
C GLY A 3 -26.31 -8.05 38.26
N LYS A 4 -25.80 -8.70 39.31
CA LYS A 4 -24.49 -8.39 39.90
C LYS A 4 -23.44 -8.41 38.78
N ARG A 5 -22.80 -7.25 38.54
CA ARG A 5 -21.69 -7.12 37.57
C ARG A 5 -20.57 -8.10 37.96
N LYS A 6 -20.21 -9.02 37.06
CA LYS A 6 -19.04 -9.89 37.26
C LYS A 6 -17.77 -9.04 37.06
N PRO A 7 -16.86 -8.98 38.05
CA PRO A 7 -15.63 -8.21 37.91
C PRO A 7 -14.71 -8.82 36.84
N LEU A 8 -14.06 -7.97 36.05
CA LEU A 8 -13.04 -8.39 35.10
C LEU A 8 -11.76 -8.83 35.84
N SER A 9 -11.14 -9.90 35.35
CA SER A 9 -9.85 -10.36 35.90
C SER A 9 -8.74 -9.34 35.63
N LYS A 10 -7.71 -9.30 36.48
CA LYS A 10 -6.52 -8.45 36.26
C LYS A 10 -5.84 -8.79 34.93
N ARG A 11 -5.82 -10.07 34.56
CA ARG A 11 -5.27 -10.55 33.29
C ARG A 11 -6.05 -9.98 32.10
N THR A 12 -7.37 -10.12 32.10
CA THR A 12 -8.24 -9.60 31.04
C THR A 12 -8.07 -8.09 30.88
N ARG A 13 -7.99 -7.35 32.00
CA ARG A 13 -7.74 -5.91 31.95
C ARG A 13 -6.42 -5.56 31.29
N PHE A 14 -5.36 -6.27 31.65
CA PHE A 14 -4.05 -6.07 31.04
C PHE A 14 -4.04 -6.45 29.55
N GLU A 15 -4.71 -7.54 29.16
CA GLU A 15 -4.84 -7.96 27.76
C GLU A 15 -5.57 -6.90 26.92
N VAL A 16 -6.64 -6.28 27.45
CA VAL A 16 -7.34 -5.17 26.80
C VAL A 16 -6.42 -3.95 26.64
N PHE A 17 -5.72 -3.54 27.70
CA PHE A 17 -4.78 -2.42 27.63
C PHE A 17 -3.65 -2.65 26.63
N LYS A 18 -3.07 -3.86 26.65
CA LYS A 18 -1.98 -4.23 25.72
C LYS A 18 -2.45 -4.21 24.27
N ARG A 19 -3.65 -4.75 23.99
CA ARG A 19 -4.26 -4.75 22.65
C ARG A 19 -4.45 -3.33 22.12
N ASP A 20 -4.90 -2.43 22.99
CA ASP A 20 -5.19 -1.04 22.67
C ASP A 20 -3.96 -0.12 22.80
N SER A 21 -2.75 -0.69 22.86
CA SER A 21 -1.48 0.05 23.00
C SER A 21 -1.48 1.06 24.14
N PHE A 22 -2.14 0.73 25.27
CA PHE A 22 -2.28 1.60 26.42
C PHE A 22 -2.82 3.00 26.06
N THR A 23 -3.76 3.04 25.11
CA THR A 23 -4.33 4.28 24.58
C THR A 23 -5.86 4.22 24.63
N CYS A 24 -6.49 5.30 25.09
CA CYS A 24 -7.94 5.45 25.08
C CYS A 24 -8.48 5.35 23.66
N GLN A 25 -9.38 4.40 23.41
CA GLN A 25 -9.96 4.16 22.08
C GLN A 25 -11.00 5.21 21.67
N TYR A 26 -11.40 6.09 22.59
CA TYR A 26 -12.34 7.17 22.31
C TYR A 26 -11.66 8.48 21.91
N CYS A 27 -10.57 8.84 22.60
CA CYS A 27 -9.94 10.16 22.45
C CYS A 27 -8.42 10.12 22.18
N GLY A 28 -7.79 8.95 22.20
CA GLY A 28 -6.35 8.81 21.97
C GLY A 28 -5.45 9.18 23.15
N SER A 29 -5.99 9.59 24.30
CA SER A 29 -5.17 9.89 25.49
C SER A 29 -4.47 8.64 26.03
N HIS A 30 -3.26 8.81 26.54
CA HIS A 30 -2.44 7.74 27.10
C HIS A 30 -1.76 8.19 28.41
N PRO A 31 -1.27 7.26 29.25
CA PRO A 31 -0.47 7.60 30.43
C PRO A 31 0.80 8.40 30.05
N PRO A 32 1.28 9.30 30.92
CA PRO A 32 0.78 9.62 32.26
C PRO A 32 -0.37 10.63 32.29
N GLU A 33 -0.77 11.19 31.14
CA GLU A 33 -1.74 12.30 31.06
C GLU A 33 -3.18 11.88 31.39
N ALA A 34 -3.48 10.57 31.34
CA ALA A 34 -4.78 10.02 31.65
C ALA A 34 -4.68 8.68 32.38
N VAL A 35 -5.65 8.41 33.27
CA VAL A 35 -5.79 7.11 33.94
C VAL A 35 -6.66 6.20 33.07
N LEU A 36 -6.17 5.01 32.76
CA LEU A 36 -6.88 4.07 31.90
C LEU A 36 -7.77 3.10 32.68
N HIS A 37 -8.93 2.82 32.12
CA HIS A 37 -9.92 1.87 32.57
C HIS A 37 -10.38 0.97 31.42
N VAL A 38 -10.91 -0.19 31.76
CA VAL A 38 -11.61 -1.03 30.79
C VAL A 38 -13.09 -0.68 30.84
N ASP A 39 -13.63 -0.38 29.68
CA ASP A 39 -15.02 0.00 29.45
C ASP A 39 -15.69 -0.98 28.48
N HIS A 40 -17.01 -1.12 28.58
CA HIS A 40 -17.81 -1.98 27.70
C HIS A 40 -18.40 -1.16 26.55
N ILE A 41 -18.16 -1.56 25.30
CA ILE A 41 -18.75 -0.90 24.12
C ILE A 41 -20.28 -0.88 24.26
N VAL A 42 -20.90 -2.05 24.45
CA VAL A 42 -22.31 -2.23 24.83
C VAL A 42 -22.39 -2.30 26.35
N PRO A 43 -23.12 -1.38 27.02
CA PRO A 43 -23.24 -1.38 28.47
C PRO A 43 -23.79 -2.69 29.03
N VAL A 44 -23.31 -3.10 30.22
CA VAL A 44 -23.84 -4.28 30.92
C VAL A 44 -25.34 -4.16 31.22
N ALA A 45 -25.85 -2.94 31.42
CA ALA A 45 -27.28 -2.69 31.63
C ALA A 45 -28.14 -3.03 30.40
N GLU A 46 -27.56 -2.98 29.20
CA GLU A 46 -28.19 -3.32 27.92
C GLU A 46 -27.85 -4.75 27.46
N GLY A 47 -27.24 -5.56 28.34
CA GLY A 47 -26.88 -6.95 28.06
C GLY A 47 -25.45 -7.17 27.57
N GLY A 48 -24.60 -6.14 27.59
CA GLY A 48 -23.19 -6.26 27.23
C GLY A 48 -22.43 -7.28 28.08
N GLN A 49 -21.68 -8.15 27.41
CA GLN A 49 -20.90 -9.23 28.03
C GLN A 49 -19.43 -8.83 28.23
N ASN A 50 -18.69 -9.62 29.01
CA ASN A 50 -17.25 -9.42 29.29
C ASN A 50 -16.34 -10.01 28.19
N ASP A 51 -16.85 -10.15 26.98
CA ASP A 51 -16.09 -10.67 25.84
C ASP A 51 -15.11 -9.63 25.33
N MET A 52 -13.93 -10.07 24.87
CA MET A 52 -12.87 -9.16 24.38
C MET A 52 -13.36 -8.21 23.29
N ASP A 53 -14.31 -8.63 22.45
CA ASP A 53 -14.92 -7.81 21.39
C ASP A 53 -15.79 -6.66 21.91
N ASN A 54 -16.29 -6.78 23.14
CA ASN A 54 -17.11 -5.78 23.81
C ASN A 54 -16.32 -4.94 24.83
N LEU A 55 -15.03 -5.20 25.03
CA LEU A 55 -14.17 -4.48 25.98
C LEU A 55 -13.19 -3.57 25.26
N VAL A 56 -13.02 -2.34 25.73
CA VAL A 56 -12.06 -1.35 25.22
C VAL A 56 -11.36 -0.58 26.33
N THR A 57 -10.20 -0.02 26.01
CA THR A 57 -9.46 0.90 26.86
C THR A 57 -10.05 2.30 26.75
N ALA A 58 -10.39 2.89 27.89
CA ALA A 58 -10.95 4.23 28.02
C ALA A 58 -10.17 5.03 29.05
N CYS A 59 -9.91 6.32 28.82
CA CYS A 59 -9.44 7.18 29.90
C CYS A 59 -10.57 7.45 30.91
N ASP A 60 -10.20 7.84 32.11
CA ASP A 60 -11.08 8.32 33.16
C ASP A 60 -12.06 9.38 32.68
N HIS A 61 -11.62 10.38 31.91
CA HIS A 61 -12.49 11.40 31.32
C HIS A 61 -13.58 10.82 30.41
N CYS A 62 -13.22 9.95 29.45
CA CYS A 62 -14.19 9.32 28.56
C CYS A 62 -15.08 8.31 29.28
N ASN A 63 -14.52 7.54 30.21
CA ASN A 63 -15.22 6.53 30.98
C ASN A 63 -16.24 7.15 31.97
N LEU A 64 -15.88 8.27 32.62
CA LEU A 64 -16.77 9.03 33.51
C LEU A 64 -17.80 9.83 32.71
N GLY A 65 -17.39 10.42 31.59
CA GLY A 65 -18.28 11.14 30.67
C GLY A 65 -19.34 10.24 30.01
N LYS A 66 -19.14 8.92 30.02
CA LYS A 66 -20.07 7.96 29.43
C LYS A 66 -21.38 7.85 30.20
N GLY A 67 -21.43 7.95 31.53
CA GLY A 67 -22.71 7.82 32.28
C GLY A 67 -23.62 6.71 31.72
N ALA A 68 -24.94 6.94 31.61
CA ALA A 68 -25.88 6.05 30.90
C ALA A 68 -26.03 6.42 29.40
N VAL A 69 -25.07 7.12 28.79
CA VAL A 69 -25.18 7.70 27.44
C VAL A 69 -24.09 7.11 26.55
N SER A 70 -24.50 6.53 25.43
CA SER A 70 -23.57 6.10 24.38
C SER A 70 -22.74 7.30 23.90
N LEU A 71 -21.41 7.21 23.96
CA LEU A 71 -20.53 8.21 23.36
C LEU A 71 -20.82 8.29 21.86
N GLN A 72 -20.87 9.51 21.31
CA GLN A 72 -21.12 9.73 19.88
C GLN A 72 -20.09 9.03 18.98
N SER A 73 -18.90 8.75 19.50
CA SER A 73 -17.88 7.90 18.89
C SER A 73 -17.80 6.54 19.59
N VAL A 74 -18.63 5.58 19.16
CA VAL A 74 -18.47 4.19 19.59
C VAL A 74 -17.29 3.60 18.81
N PRO A 75 -16.20 3.16 19.46
CA PRO A 75 -15.12 2.48 18.77
C PRO A 75 -15.68 1.17 18.19
N ALA A 76 -15.39 0.94 16.91
CA ALA A 76 -15.83 -0.26 16.22
C ALA A 76 -15.35 -1.51 16.98
N SER A 77 -16.19 -2.56 16.97
CA SER A 77 -15.81 -3.85 17.55
C SER A 77 -14.54 -4.40 16.88
N LEU A 78 -13.85 -5.31 17.55
CA LEU A 78 -12.67 -5.96 16.97
C LEU A 78 -12.98 -6.65 15.65
N SER A 79 -14.14 -7.33 15.57
CA SER A 79 -14.61 -7.99 14.35
C SER A 79 -14.83 -7.00 13.20
N ALA A 80 -15.38 -5.82 13.48
CA ALA A 80 -15.58 -4.77 12.47
C ALA A 80 -14.24 -4.19 11.98
N ARG A 81 -13.30 -3.92 12.89
CA ARG A 81 -11.95 -3.45 12.52
C ARG A 81 -11.18 -4.49 11.73
N ALA A 82 -11.30 -5.77 12.08
CA ALA A 82 -10.68 -6.87 11.35
C ALA A 82 -11.26 -7.03 9.94
N ALA A 83 -12.57 -6.88 9.77
CA ALA A 83 -13.22 -6.91 8.46
C ALA A 83 -12.73 -5.77 7.55
N GLU A 84 -12.62 -4.54 8.09
CA GLU A 84 -12.08 -3.40 7.34
C GLU A 84 -10.62 -3.60 6.91
N VAL A 85 -9.79 -4.17 7.79
CA VAL A 85 -8.40 -4.53 7.45
C VAL A 85 -8.36 -5.60 6.35
N ALA A 86 -9.19 -6.65 6.46
CA ALA A 86 -9.24 -7.71 5.46
C ALA A 86 -9.68 -7.20 4.08
N GLU A 87 -10.69 -6.33 4.03
CA GLU A 87 -11.14 -5.68 2.79
C GLU A 87 -10.02 -4.81 2.20
N ARG A 88 -9.33 -4.02 3.04
CA ARG A 88 -8.19 -3.20 2.61
C ARG A 88 -7.04 -4.06 2.06
N GLU A 89 -6.72 -5.16 2.73
CA GLU A 89 -5.69 -6.10 2.27
C GLU A 89 -6.06 -6.76 0.93
N GLU A 90 -7.33 -7.12 0.74
CA GLU A 90 -7.84 -7.65 -0.53
C GLU A 90 -7.74 -6.62 -1.67
N GLN A 91 -8.12 -5.36 -1.41
CA GLN A 91 -7.95 -4.27 -2.38
C GLN A 91 -6.47 -4.05 -2.74
N VAL A 92 -5.58 -4.04 -1.74
CA VAL A 92 -4.13 -3.90 -1.95
C VAL A 92 -3.57 -5.07 -2.76
N ARG A 93 -4.02 -6.30 -2.49
CA ARG A 93 -3.63 -7.51 -3.24
C ARG A 93 -4.02 -7.39 -4.71
N GLY A 94 -5.28 -7.06 -5.00
CA GLY A 94 -5.76 -6.89 -6.38
C GLY A 94 -5.00 -5.80 -7.14
N TYR A 95 -4.75 -4.65 -6.49
CA TYR A 95 -3.93 -3.59 -7.09
C TYR A 95 -2.48 -4.05 -7.35
N ALA A 96 -1.86 -4.78 -6.41
CA ALA A 96 -0.50 -5.29 -6.56
C ALA A 96 -0.36 -6.28 -7.73
N GLU A 97 -1.37 -7.14 -7.95
CA GLU A 97 -1.43 -8.09 -9.07
C GLU A 97 -1.47 -7.36 -10.42
N VAL A 98 -2.35 -6.37 -10.57
CA VAL A 98 -2.46 -5.56 -11.80
C VAL A 98 -1.14 -4.84 -12.09
N MET A 99 -0.52 -4.26 -11.05
CA MET A 99 0.77 -3.59 -11.19
C MET A 99 1.91 -4.57 -11.52
N ALA A 100 1.87 -5.80 -11.00
CA ALA A 100 2.83 -6.85 -11.35
C ALA A 100 2.71 -7.26 -12.82
N ALA A 101 1.50 -7.51 -13.31
CA ALA A 101 1.26 -7.82 -14.72
C ALA A 101 1.72 -6.70 -15.65
N LYS A 102 1.47 -5.43 -15.28
CA LYS A 102 1.99 -4.27 -16.01
C LYS A 102 3.52 -4.26 -16.05
N ARG A 103 4.18 -4.50 -14.91
CA ARG A 103 5.66 -4.53 -14.81
C ARG A 103 6.25 -5.63 -15.70
N GLU A 104 5.66 -6.82 -15.70
CA GLU A 104 6.14 -7.94 -16.51
C GLU A 104 6.00 -7.64 -18.00
N ARG A 105 4.84 -7.14 -18.43
CA ARG A 105 4.63 -6.74 -19.83
C ARG A 105 5.66 -5.71 -20.32
N ILE A 106 5.95 -4.69 -19.50
CA ILE A 106 6.95 -3.67 -19.85
C ILE A 106 8.35 -4.29 -19.88
N HIS A 107 8.63 -5.25 -19.00
CA HIS A 107 9.90 -5.95 -18.98
C HIS A 107 10.12 -6.76 -20.26
N GLU A 108 9.15 -7.57 -20.68
CA GLU A 108 9.19 -8.33 -21.93
C GLU A 108 9.37 -7.40 -23.14
N GLN A 109 8.53 -6.36 -23.26
CA GLN A 109 8.62 -5.39 -24.36
C GLN A 109 9.96 -4.65 -24.42
N ALA A 110 10.56 -4.36 -23.26
CA ALA A 110 11.87 -3.73 -23.21
C ALA A 110 12.99 -4.67 -23.69
N TRP A 111 12.84 -5.98 -23.49
CA TRP A 111 13.77 -6.97 -24.02
C TRP A 111 13.64 -7.13 -25.54
N ASP A 112 12.43 -7.12 -26.09
CA ASP A 112 12.23 -7.13 -27.56
C ASP A 112 13.02 -6.00 -28.25
N ILE A 113 13.06 -4.82 -27.63
CA ILE A 113 13.83 -3.66 -28.13
C ILE A 113 15.33 -3.82 -27.86
N ALA A 114 15.69 -4.34 -26.68
CA ALA A 114 17.09 -4.54 -26.31
C ALA A 114 17.77 -5.60 -27.20
N ASP A 115 17.04 -6.62 -27.64
CA ASP A 115 17.55 -7.70 -28.48
C ASP A 115 18.02 -7.17 -29.84
N ILE A 116 17.29 -6.21 -30.44
CA ILE A 116 17.74 -5.50 -31.66
C ILE A 116 19.13 -4.89 -31.47
N PHE A 117 19.34 -4.26 -30.31
CA PHE A 117 20.64 -3.64 -29.97
C PHE A 117 21.71 -4.70 -29.71
N VAL A 118 21.37 -5.74 -28.94
CA VAL A 118 22.28 -6.82 -28.55
C VAL A 118 22.75 -7.59 -29.78
N GLU A 119 21.85 -7.92 -30.70
CA GLU A 119 22.15 -8.59 -31.97
C GLU A 119 23.04 -7.73 -32.87
N GLN A 120 22.70 -6.43 -33.05
CA GLN A 120 23.49 -5.51 -33.87
C GLN A 120 24.96 -5.44 -33.42
N PHE A 121 25.19 -5.45 -32.11
CA PHE A 121 26.53 -5.33 -31.53
C PHE A 121 27.15 -6.66 -31.09
N ARG A 122 26.48 -7.79 -31.35
CA ARG A 122 26.89 -9.15 -30.96
C ARG A 122 27.30 -9.24 -29.49
N LEU A 123 26.39 -8.82 -28.61
CA LEU A 123 26.59 -8.82 -27.17
C LEU A 123 25.88 -10.03 -26.52
N ASP A 124 26.27 -10.37 -25.30
CA ASP A 124 25.56 -11.35 -24.47
C ASP A 124 24.45 -10.71 -23.61
N GLY A 125 24.25 -9.40 -23.76
CA GLY A 125 23.25 -8.64 -23.02
C GLY A 125 23.49 -7.13 -23.07
N ILE A 126 22.59 -6.41 -22.42
CA ILE A 126 22.60 -4.94 -22.35
C ILE A 126 22.87 -4.46 -20.92
N ARG A 127 23.44 -3.26 -20.78
CA ARG A 127 23.60 -2.62 -19.48
C ARG A 127 22.24 -2.41 -18.79
N LYS A 128 22.22 -2.62 -17.47
CA LYS A 128 20.99 -2.51 -16.65
C LYS A 128 20.34 -1.12 -16.70
N ASP A 129 21.15 -0.06 -16.68
CA ASP A 129 20.67 1.33 -16.74
C ASP A 129 20.07 1.69 -18.11
N TRP A 130 20.59 1.07 -19.17
CA TRP A 130 20.05 1.21 -20.53
C TRP A 130 18.72 0.48 -20.67
N LEU A 131 18.64 -0.77 -20.18
CA LEU A 131 17.38 -1.50 -20.13
C LEU A 131 16.30 -0.74 -19.32
N GLN A 132 16.69 -0.11 -18.20
CA GLN A 132 15.77 0.71 -17.41
C GLN A 132 15.27 1.94 -18.19
N SER A 133 16.13 2.54 -19.02
CA SER A 133 15.75 3.64 -19.91
C SER A 133 14.77 3.16 -20.98
N ILE A 134 15.01 1.99 -21.59
CA ILE A 134 14.08 1.39 -22.55
C ILE A 134 12.70 1.18 -21.92
N LYS A 135 12.63 0.58 -20.72
CA LYS A 135 11.36 0.41 -19.98
C LYS A 135 10.62 1.74 -19.78
N GLN A 136 11.35 2.78 -19.40
CA GLN A 136 10.77 4.12 -19.24
C GLN A 136 10.19 4.66 -20.55
N PHE A 137 10.85 4.44 -21.68
CA PHE A 137 10.32 4.87 -22.97
C PHE A 137 9.13 4.03 -23.41
N VAL A 138 9.15 2.71 -23.21
CA VAL A 138 7.99 1.84 -23.48
C VAL A 138 6.74 2.33 -22.72
N GLU A 139 6.88 2.74 -21.47
CA GLU A 139 5.76 3.33 -20.70
C GLU A 139 5.28 4.68 -21.24
N LYS A 140 6.15 5.47 -21.86
CA LYS A 140 5.85 6.84 -22.29
C LYS A 140 5.33 6.93 -23.72
N ILE A 141 5.90 6.14 -24.64
CA ILE A 141 5.63 6.23 -26.07
C ILE A 141 5.22 4.89 -26.69
N GLY A 142 5.18 3.80 -25.92
CA GLY A 142 4.79 2.48 -26.39
C GLY A 142 5.94 1.72 -27.07
N VAL A 143 5.78 0.40 -27.13
CA VAL A 143 6.80 -0.52 -27.68
C VAL A 143 7.07 -0.26 -29.16
N ALA A 144 6.04 0.03 -29.95
CA ALA A 144 6.16 0.23 -31.39
C ALA A 144 7.08 1.43 -31.74
N GLU A 145 6.95 2.56 -31.03
CA GLU A 145 7.82 3.71 -31.23
C GLU A 145 9.27 3.43 -30.82
N CYS A 146 9.45 2.72 -29.71
CA CYS A 146 10.78 2.36 -29.24
C CYS A 146 11.50 1.40 -30.19
N ILE A 147 10.80 0.41 -30.76
CA ILE A 147 11.37 -0.49 -31.78
C ILE A 147 11.86 0.33 -32.98
N ARG A 148 10.99 1.19 -33.54
CA ARG A 148 11.36 2.05 -34.67
C ARG A 148 12.54 2.95 -34.35
N ALA A 149 12.56 3.55 -33.16
CA ALA A 149 13.68 4.38 -32.72
C ALA A 149 14.99 3.58 -32.63
N MET A 150 14.95 2.33 -32.16
CA MET A 150 16.13 1.49 -32.03
C MET A 150 16.65 1.01 -33.40
N GLU A 151 15.77 0.63 -34.31
CA GLU A 151 16.13 0.29 -35.70
C GLU A 151 16.80 1.47 -36.41
N ILE A 152 16.23 2.68 -36.26
CA ILE A 152 16.84 3.89 -36.82
C ILE A 152 18.21 4.16 -36.19
N ALA A 153 18.34 4.01 -34.86
CA ALA A 153 19.59 4.26 -34.16
C ALA A 153 20.70 3.27 -34.57
N THR A 154 20.38 1.98 -34.65
CA THR A 154 21.32 0.93 -35.06
C THR A 154 21.75 1.12 -36.52
N ALA A 155 20.85 1.53 -37.41
CA ALA A 155 21.20 1.88 -38.79
C ALA A 155 22.08 3.14 -38.89
N ARG A 156 21.84 4.17 -38.07
CA ARG A 156 22.56 5.46 -38.14
C ARG A 156 23.89 5.46 -37.40
N LYS A 157 24.05 4.65 -36.36
CA LYS A 157 25.24 4.59 -35.49
C LYS A 157 25.72 3.13 -35.28
N PRO A 158 25.95 2.35 -36.34
CA PRO A 158 26.16 0.90 -36.24
C PRO A 158 27.47 0.47 -35.57
N TYR A 159 28.44 1.38 -35.39
CA TYR A 159 29.79 1.04 -34.92
C TYR A 159 30.09 1.45 -33.48
N SER A 160 29.21 2.23 -32.84
CA SER A 160 29.43 2.70 -31.48
C SER A 160 28.20 2.49 -30.61
N ARG A 161 28.30 1.53 -29.68
CA ARG A 161 27.25 1.22 -28.70
C ARG A 161 26.75 2.45 -27.97
N GLN A 162 27.68 3.28 -27.49
CA GLN A 162 27.36 4.50 -26.74
C GLN A 162 26.62 5.51 -27.62
N GLN A 163 27.14 5.79 -28.83
CA GLN A 163 26.51 6.77 -29.72
C GLN A 163 25.16 6.28 -30.24
N CYS A 164 25.03 4.98 -30.52
CA CYS A 164 23.77 4.36 -30.90
C CYS A 164 22.72 4.51 -29.81
N PHE A 165 23.05 4.09 -28.58
CA PHE A 165 22.10 4.18 -27.48
C PHE A 165 21.73 5.63 -27.15
N SER A 166 22.70 6.55 -27.16
CA SER A 166 22.42 7.99 -26.98
C SER A 166 21.53 8.55 -28.10
N TYR A 167 21.70 8.09 -29.34
CA TYR A 167 20.85 8.50 -30.47
C TYR A 167 19.41 7.96 -30.33
N PHE A 168 19.26 6.69 -29.96
CA PHE A 168 17.97 6.07 -29.61
C PHE A 168 17.24 6.90 -28.53
N CYS A 169 17.90 7.20 -27.42
CA CYS A 169 17.31 8.02 -26.35
C CYS A 169 16.89 9.40 -26.86
N GLY A 170 17.68 10.01 -27.75
CA GLY A 170 17.36 11.30 -28.37
C GLY A 170 16.07 11.25 -29.20
N ILE A 171 15.89 10.21 -30.02
CA ILE A 171 14.64 10.00 -30.78
C ILE A 171 13.45 9.85 -29.82
N CYS A 172 13.56 8.97 -28.82
CA CYS A 172 12.48 8.72 -27.88
C CYS A 172 12.07 9.98 -27.10
N TRP A 173 13.04 10.77 -26.63
CA TRP A 173 12.74 12.03 -25.95
C TRP A 173 12.10 13.08 -26.85
N ASN A 174 12.42 13.11 -28.15
CA ASN A 174 11.74 13.98 -29.09
C ASN A 174 10.27 13.57 -29.26
N ILE A 175 9.98 12.27 -29.41
CA ILE A 175 8.60 11.76 -29.50
C ILE A 175 7.81 12.10 -28.22
N VAL A 176 8.42 11.93 -27.04
CA VAL A 176 7.82 12.31 -25.75
C VAL A 176 7.47 13.80 -25.72
N ARG A 177 8.35 14.66 -26.23
CA ARG A 177 8.13 16.13 -26.27
C ARG A 177 7.06 16.54 -27.27
N GLU A 178 6.93 15.82 -28.38
CA GLU A 178 5.99 16.13 -29.47
C GLU A 178 4.57 15.60 -29.23
N GLY A 179 4.34 14.87 -28.14
CA GLY A 179 3.00 14.45 -27.72
C GLY A 179 2.49 13.16 -28.39
N GLY A 180 3.38 12.36 -29.00
CA GLY A 180 3.12 10.99 -29.44
C GLY A 180 1.92 10.80 -30.39
N SER A 181 2.11 11.04 -31.69
CA SER A 181 1.64 10.20 -32.81
C SER A 181 2.06 10.82 -34.16
N LEU A 182 2.68 10.03 -35.03
CA LEU A 182 2.42 10.08 -36.48
C LEU A 182 1.66 8.80 -36.83
#